data_AF-A0A9E4C9A8-F1
#
_entry.id   AF-A0A9E4C9A8-F1
#
_cell.length_a   1.000
_cell.length_b   1.000
_cell.length_c   1.000
_cell.angle_alpha   90.00
_cell.angle_beta   90.00
_cell.angle_gamma   90.00
#
_symmetry.space_group_name_H-M   'P 1'
#
loop_
_entity.id
_entity.type
_entity.pdbx_description
1 polymer ?
#
loop_
_entity_poly.entity_id
_entity_poly.type
_entity_poly.pdbx_seq_one_letter_code
_entity_poly.pdbx_strand_id
1 'polypeptide(L)'
;ADLSLLASGPAASVETYTITALTDLTAITGFRIEMLDDPSLPSGGPGRASNGNFVLLEFAVSHQALIPEPGSVALWSLVSLAVGAFVWRQKRRGAARG
;
A
#
# COMPACT_ATOMS: atom_id res chain seq x y z
N ALA A 1 -14.97 14.65 3.81
CA ALA A 1 -13.58 14.86 3.38
C ALA A 1 -13.47 14.38 1.93
N ASP A 2 -12.80 15.15 1.09
CA ASP A 2 -12.69 14.98 -0.36
C ASP A 2 -11.43 14.20 -0.79
N LEU A 3 -10.77 13.52 0.15
CA LEU A 3 -9.52 12.77 -0.02
C LEU A 3 -8.31 13.63 -0.46
N SER A 4 -8.39 14.95 -0.34
CA SER A 4 -7.24 15.84 -0.51
C SER A 4 -6.26 15.76 0.66
N LEU A 5 -4.99 16.08 0.40
CA LEU A 5 -3.92 16.12 1.40
C LEU A 5 -3.35 17.54 1.48
N LEU A 6 -3.35 18.14 2.67
CA LEU A 6 -2.78 19.46 2.93
C LEU A 6 -1.43 19.34 3.64
N ALA A 7 -0.36 19.80 2.99
CA ALA A 7 0.97 19.85 3.58
C ALA A 7 1.08 20.99 4.62
N SER A 8 1.65 20.69 5.79
CA SER A 8 1.77 21.63 6.92
C SER A 8 3.15 21.59 7.57
N GLY A 9 3.41 22.46 8.53
CA GLY A 9 4.72 22.59 9.19
C GLY A 9 5.72 23.48 8.43
N PRO A 10 7.01 23.47 8.82
CA PRO A 10 8.04 24.27 8.17
C PRO A 10 8.13 23.96 6.68
N ALA A 11 8.16 25.01 5.85
CA ALA A 11 8.32 24.88 4.42
C ALA A 11 9.81 24.98 4.05
N ALA A 12 10.34 23.94 3.41
CA ALA A 12 11.66 23.97 2.79
C ALA A 12 11.59 24.52 1.35
N SER A 13 12.75 24.82 0.77
CA SER A 13 12.84 25.29 -0.62
C SER A 13 12.50 24.21 -1.65
N VAL A 14 12.78 22.94 -1.33
CA VAL A 14 12.46 21.76 -2.15
C VAL A 14 12.09 20.62 -1.23
N GLU A 15 11.02 19.90 -1.56
CA GLU A 15 10.45 18.84 -0.71
C GLU A 15 10.01 17.65 -1.55
N THR A 16 10.18 16.45 -0.98
CA THR A 16 9.72 15.20 -1.59
C THR A 16 8.59 14.63 -0.74
N TYR A 17 7.45 14.37 -1.37
CA TYR A 17 6.29 13.77 -0.75
C TYR A 17 6.12 12.33 -1.25
N THR A 18 5.91 11.39 -0.31
CA THR A 18 5.58 10.00 -0.64
C THR A 18 4.15 9.71 -0.23
N ILE A 19 3.32 9.37 -1.22
CA ILE A 19 1.92 9.00 -1.03
C ILE A 19 1.79 7.53 -1.38
N THR A 20 1.18 6.75 -0.48
CA THR A 20 0.92 5.32 -0.70
C THR A 20 -0.59 5.10 -0.76
N ALA A 21 -1.03 4.43 -1.82
CA ALA A 21 -2.42 4.07 -2.03
C ALA A 21 -2.53 2.60 -2.44
N LEU A 22 -3.61 1.95 -2.00
CA LEU A 22 -3.99 0.62 -2.45
C LEU A 22 -4.97 0.75 -3.61
N THR A 23 -4.81 -0.08 -4.63
CA THR A 23 -5.71 -0.10 -5.77
C THR A 23 -5.76 -1.49 -6.39
N ASP A 24 -6.96 -1.90 -6.82
CA ASP A 24 -7.17 -3.11 -7.60
C ASP A 24 -7.06 -2.83 -9.11
N LEU A 25 -6.82 -1.57 -9.50
CA LEU A 25 -6.63 -1.19 -10.90
C LEU A 25 -5.39 -1.86 -11.46
N THR A 26 -5.59 -2.57 -12.56
CA THR A 26 -4.51 -3.17 -13.35
C THR A 26 -4.23 -2.32 -14.59
N ALA A 27 -3.01 -2.44 -15.14
CA ALA A 27 -2.60 -1.73 -16.35
C ALA A 27 -2.82 -0.20 -16.30
N ILE A 28 -2.41 0.46 -15.22
CA ILE A 28 -2.50 1.91 -15.06
C ILE A 28 -1.65 2.59 -16.15
N THR A 29 -2.27 3.41 -16.99
CA THR A 29 -1.62 4.13 -18.10
C THR A 29 -1.30 5.58 -17.80
N GLY A 30 -1.82 6.13 -16.71
CA GLY A 30 -1.61 7.54 -16.37
C GLY A 30 -2.00 7.88 -14.93
N PHE A 31 -1.46 9.00 -14.47
CA PHE A 31 -1.74 9.60 -13.17
C PHE A 31 -2.18 11.05 -13.39
N ARG A 32 -3.21 11.47 -12.65
CA ARG A 32 -3.63 12.87 -12.60
C ARG A 32 -3.32 13.39 -11.21
N ILE A 33 -2.59 14.50 -11.15
CA ILE A 33 -2.26 15.19 -9.92
C ILE A 33 -2.95 16.55 -9.98
N GLU A 34 -3.79 16.83 -8.99
CA GLU A 34 -4.48 18.11 -8.85
C GLU A 34 -3.86 18.90 -7.72
N MET A 35 -3.60 20.17 -7.98
CA MET A 35 -3.14 21.15 -7.01
C MET A 35 -4.32 22.04 -6.69
N LEU A 36 -4.77 22.02 -5.44
CA LEU A 36 -5.95 22.74 -4.99
C LEU A 36 -5.54 23.95 -4.16
N ASP A 37 -6.18 25.08 -4.42
CA ASP A 37 -6.03 26.29 -3.62
C ASP A 37 -6.60 26.05 -2.21
N ASP A 38 -5.89 26.54 -1.19
CA ASP A 38 -6.35 26.49 0.19
C ASP A 38 -6.11 27.86 0.86
N PRO A 39 -7.13 28.48 1.50
CA PRO A 39 -6.98 29.79 2.16
C PRO A 39 -5.93 29.85 3.27
N SER A 40 -5.50 28.70 3.81
CA SER A 40 -4.46 28.61 4.84
C SER A 40 -3.04 28.65 4.27
N LEU A 41 -2.88 28.52 2.95
CA LEU A 41 -1.58 28.59 2.26
C LEU A 41 -1.23 30.02 1.83
N PRO A 42 0.06 30.33 1.60
CA PRO A 42 0.48 31.64 1.13
C PRO A 42 -0.29 32.08 -0.12
N SER A 43 -0.73 33.34 -0.13
CA SER A 43 -1.55 33.92 -1.21
C SER A 43 -2.86 33.18 -1.52
N GLY A 44 -3.29 32.22 -0.69
CA GLY A 44 -4.41 31.33 -0.98
C GLY A 44 -4.18 30.41 -2.19
N GLY A 45 -2.92 30.22 -2.61
CA GLY A 45 -2.57 29.35 -3.74
C GLY A 45 -2.35 27.90 -3.30
N PRO A 46 -1.99 27.00 -4.23
CA PRO A 46 -1.88 25.57 -3.93
C PRO A 46 -0.50 25.17 -3.38
N GLY A 47 0.45 26.11 -3.33
CA GLY A 47 1.83 25.86 -2.93
C GLY A 47 2.26 26.60 -1.67
N ARG A 48 3.37 26.14 -1.09
CA ARG A 48 3.92 26.68 0.17
C ARG A 48 5.03 27.70 -0.04
N ALA A 49 5.34 28.05 -1.28
CA ALA A 49 6.23 29.17 -1.60
C ALA A 49 5.59 30.48 -1.12
N SER A 50 6.39 31.51 -0.81
CA SER A 50 5.88 32.79 -0.30
C SER A 50 4.88 33.49 -1.23
N ASN A 51 4.90 33.18 -2.52
CA ASN A 51 3.96 33.68 -3.52
C ASN A 51 2.74 32.77 -3.75
N GLY A 52 2.62 31.65 -3.03
CA GLY A 52 1.55 30.67 -3.16
C GLY A 52 1.72 29.67 -4.29
N ASN A 53 2.83 29.71 -5.02
CA ASN A 53 3.02 28.86 -6.20
C ASN A 53 3.45 27.43 -5.82
N PHE A 54 2.95 26.45 -6.57
CA PHE A 54 3.40 25.06 -6.53
C PHE A 54 4.18 24.73 -7.80
N VAL A 55 5.38 24.15 -7.65
CA VAL A 55 6.22 23.74 -8.78
C VAL A 55 6.53 22.26 -8.64
N LEU A 56 6.08 21.45 -9.61
CA LEU A 56 6.43 20.03 -9.70
C LEU A 56 7.78 19.89 -10.42
N LEU A 57 8.77 19.36 -9.71
CA LEU A 57 10.10 19.09 -10.28
C LEU A 57 10.18 17.67 -10.85
N GLU A 58 9.87 16.68 -10.03
CA GLU A 58 9.95 15.26 -10.38
C GLU A 58 8.68 14.52 -9.92
N PHE A 59 8.24 13.56 -10.73
CA PHE A 59 7.19 12.62 -10.38
C PHE A 59 7.67 11.19 -10.68
N ALA A 60 7.67 10.35 -9.65
CA ALA A 60 8.06 8.95 -9.74
C ALA A 60 6.99 8.06 -9.13
N VAL A 61 6.81 6.87 -9.72
CA VAL A 61 5.85 5.88 -9.25
C VAL A 61 6.56 4.54 -9.12
N SER A 62 6.36 3.89 -7.99
CA SER A 62 6.66 2.48 -7.80
C SER A 62 5.38 1.76 -7.37
N HIS A 63 5.27 0.49 -7.75
CA HIS A 63 4.17 -0.36 -7.30
C HIS A 63 4.75 -1.63 -6.68
N GLN A 64 4.07 -2.16 -5.68
CA GLN A 64 4.38 -3.43 -5.07
C GLN A 64 3.13 -4.28 -5.09
N ALA A 65 3.23 -5.49 -5.64
CA ALA A 65 2.16 -6.46 -5.50
C ALA A 65 2.15 -6.94 -4.05
N LEU A 66 0.97 -6.97 -3.43
CA LEU A 66 0.77 -7.63 -2.15
C LEU A 66 0.84 -9.14 -2.37
N ILE A 67 2.04 -9.67 -2.59
CA ILE A 67 2.28 -11.11 -2.59
C ILE A 67 2.26 -11.53 -1.12
N PRO A 68 1.31 -12.37 -0.65
CA PRO A 68 1.45 -12.95 0.68
C PRO A 68 2.75 -13.75 0.71
N GLU A 69 3.62 -13.42 1.66
CA GLU A 69 4.96 -13.99 1.79
C GLU A 69 4.95 -15.52 1.52
N PRO A 70 5.82 -16.04 0.62
CA PRO A 70 5.86 -17.47 0.29
C PRO A 70 5.89 -18.38 1.52
N GLY A 71 6.49 -17.90 2.62
CA GLY A 71 6.51 -18.59 3.91
C GLY A 71 5.13 -18.86 4.50
N SER A 72 4.16 -17.97 4.31
CA SER A 72 2.80 -18.14 4.83
C SER A 72 2.07 -19.30 4.14
N VAL A 73 2.19 -19.41 2.81
CA VAL A 73 1.56 -20.50 2.02
C VAL A 73 2.22 -21.85 2.32
N ALA A 74 3.55 -21.87 2.48
CA ALA A 74 4.30 -23.07 2.84
C ALA A 74 3.91 -23.62 4.23
N LEU A 75 3.77 -22.74 5.24
CA LEU A 75 3.37 -23.13 6.59
C LEU A 75 1.99 -23.80 6.62
N TRP A 76 0.99 -23.21 5.95
CA TRP A 76 -0.35 -23.79 5.89
C TRP A 76 -0.40 -25.14 5.16
N SER A 77 0.46 -25.31 4.15
CA SER A 77 0.58 -26.57 3.41
C SER A 77 1.14 -27.70 4.29
N LEU A 78 2.18 -27.39 5.08
CA LEU A 78 2.79 -28.35 6.02
C LEU A 78 1.83 -28.75 7.15
N VAL A 79 1.08 -27.79 7.70
CA VAL A 79 0.06 -28.08 8.73
C VAL A 79 -1.01 -29.03 8.17
N SER A 80 -1.48 -28.78 6.95
CA SER A 80 -2.49 -29.61 6.29
C SER A 80 -2.02 -31.05 6.07
N LEU A 81 -0.76 -31.23 5.63
CA LEU A 81 -0.15 -32.55 5.47
C LEU A 81 0.03 -33.29 6.81
N ALA A 82 0.47 -32.59 7.86
CA ALA A 82 0.64 -33.16 9.18
C ALA A 82 -0.68 -33.64 9.79
N VAL A 83 -1.75 -32.83 9.66
CA VAL A 83 -3.11 -33.21 10.08
C VAL A 83 -3.61 -34.41 9.29
N GLY A 84 -3.45 -34.40 7.96
CA GLY A 84 -3.84 -35.54 7.11
C GLY A 84 -3.11 -36.83 7.50
N ALA A 85 -1.79 -36.77 7.72
CA ALA A 85 -0.99 -37.90 8.18
C ALA A 85 -1.40 -38.39 9.58
N PHE A 86 -1.74 -37.48 10.48
CA PHE A 86 -2.24 -37.81 11.82
C PHE A 86 -3.58 -38.55 11.77
N VAL A 87 -4.54 -38.03 11.00
CA VAL A 87 -5.86 -38.66 10.79
C VAL A 87 -5.71 -40.04 10.15
N TRP A 88 -4.87 -40.17 9.13
CA TRP A 88 -4.58 -41.45 8.49
C TRP A 88 -3.93 -42.45 9.46
N ARG A 89 -2.99 -42.00 10.30
CA ARG A 89 -2.34 -42.83 11.32
C ARG A 89 -3.34 -43.29 12.38
N GLN A 90 -4.27 -42.43 12.80
CA GLN A 90 -5.35 -42.83 13.71
C GLN A 90 -6.26 -43.89 13.07
N LYS A 91 -6.67 -43.69 11.82
CA LYS A 91 -7.52 -44.64 11.08
C LYS A 91 -6.86 -46.02 10.93
N ARG A 92 -5.56 -46.07 10.61
CA ARG A 92 -4.81 -47.34 10.53
C ARG A 92 -4.71 -48.07 11.88
N ARG A 93 -4.60 -47.34 12.99
CA ARG A 93 -4.55 -47.94 14.34
C ARG A 93 -5.91 -48.47 14.79
N GLY A 94 -7.01 -47.86 14.34
CA GLY A 94 -8.36 -48.36 14.59
C GLY A 94 -8.68 -49.67 13.84
N ALA A 95 -8.17 -49.81 12.61
CA ALA A 95 -8.42 -50.99 11.77
C ALA A 95 -7.63 -52.26 12.18
N ALA A 96 -6.59 -52.13 13.00
CA ALA A 96 -5.74 -53.24 13.45
C ALA A 96 -6.18 -53.87 14.78
N ARG A 97 -7.35 -53.48 15.32
CA ARG A 97 -7.91 -53.96 16.60
C ARG A 97 -9.28 -54.65 16.46
N GLY A 98 -9.66 -55.03 15.25
CA GLY A 98 -10.90 -55.76 14.94
C GLY A 98 -10.63 -57.21 14.60
#